data_AF-A0A9Q1CRE3-F1
#
_entry.id   AF-A0A9Q1CRE3-F1
#
_cell.length_a   1.000
_cell.length_b   1.000
_cell.length_c   1.000
_cell.angle_alpha   90.00
_cell.angle_beta   90.00
_cell.angle_gamma   90.00
#
_symmetry.space_group_name_H-M   'P 1'
#
loop_
_entity.id
_entity.type
_entity.pdbx_description
1 polymer ?
#
loop_
_entity_poly.entity_id
_entity_poly.type
_entity_poly.pdbx_seq_one_letter_code
_entity_poly.pdbx_strand_id
1 'polypeptide(L)'
;MMLCRHEISAQLNQLLNKMMHDEVLLIIRNDRETLKVGENTLNNSNSSRKGDKVRENMRVLAKVLLSARSFNSEIKSAKDMIHPSRFDEVVKATRCVSGFDEKRNIVFKSYCT
;
A
#
# COMPACT_ATOMS: atom_id res chain seq x y z
N MET A 1 6.18 -5.86 19.24
CA MET A 1 4.96 -6.10 18.43
C MET A 1 4.23 -4.78 18.29
N MET A 2 4.03 -4.26 17.07
CA MET A 2 3.33 -3.00 16.87
C MET A 2 1.85 -3.26 16.65
N LEU A 3 0.98 -2.66 17.46
CA LEU A 3 -0.47 -2.81 17.35
C LEU A 3 -0.99 -1.94 16.20
N CYS A 4 -2.02 -2.43 15.49
CA CYS A 4 -2.74 -1.61 14.51
C CYS A 4 -3.60 -0.57 15.24
N ARG A 5 -3.74 0.62 14.65
CA ARG A 5 -4.63 1.68 15.19
C ARG A 5 -6.12 1.41 14.95
N HIS A 6 -6.44 0.38 14.17
CA HIS A 6 -7.79 0.01 13.81
C HIS A 6 -8.02 -1.47 14.04
N GLU A 7 -9.26 -1.83 14.35
CA GLU A 7 -9.70 -3.22 14.48
C GLU A 7 -9.52 -3.96 13.15
N ILE A 8 -8.92 -5.14 13.23
CA ILE A 8 -8.67 -6.05 12.11
C ILE A 8 -8.90 -7.50 12.56
N SER A 9 -9.18 -8.38 11.62
CA SER A 9 -9.32 -9.80 11.86
C SER A 9 -8.02 -10.41 12.38
N ALA A 10 -8.15 -11.47 13.18
CA ALA A 10 -6.99 -12.23 13.67
C ALA A 10 -6.12 -12.76 12.51
N GLN A 11 -6.77 -13.15 11.40
CA GLN A 11 -6.10 -13.63 10.20
C GLN A 11 -5.25 -12.53 9.54
N LEU A 12 -5.79 -11.32 9.37
CA LEU A 12 -5.02 -10.20 8.83
C LEU A 12 -3.87 -9.83 9.78
N ASN A 13 -4.10 -9.79 11.09
CA ASN A 13 -3.06 -9.47 12.05
C ASN A 13 -1.90 -10.49 12.01
N GLN A 14 -2.21 -11.79 11.87
CA GLN A 14 -1.19 -12.82 11.69
C GLN A 14 -0.37 -12.62 10.41
N LEU A 15 -0.99 -12.19 9.31
CA LEU A 15 -0.27 -11.88 8.07
C LEU A 15 0.65 -10.67 8.25
N LEU A 16 0.17 -9.60 8.87
CA LEU A 16 0.97 -8.40 9.16
C LEU A 16 2.17 -8.70 10.07
N ASN A 17 2.04 -9.66 11.00
CA ASN A 17 3.14 -10.07 11.87
C ASN A 17 4.23 -10.89 11.14
N LYS A 18 3.92 -11.45 9.96
CA LYS A 18 4.87 -12.19 9.13
C LYS A 18 5.51 -11.33 8.04
N MET A 19 5.13 -10.05 7.94
CA MET A 19 5.70 -9.11 6.99
C MET A 19 7.04 -8.57 7.47
N MET A 20 7.86 -8.09 6.53
CA MET A 20 9.07 -7.35 6.84
C MET A 20 8.74 -6.13 7.71
N HIS A 21 9.49 -5.95 8.79
CA HIS A 21 9.33 -4.87 9.75
C HIS A 21 10.02 -3.59 9.26
N ASP A 22 9.41 -2.93 8.30
CA ASP A 22 9.92 -1.71 7.69
C ASP A 22 8.93 -0.53 7.81
N GLU A 23 9.32 0.62 7.28
CA GLU A 23 8.47 1.81 7.23
C GLU A 23 7.15 1.53 6.50
N VAL A 24 7.16 0.68 5.47
CA VAL A 24 5.93 0.30 4.74
C VAL A 24 4.95 -0.41 5.68
N LEU A 25 5.41 -1.35 6.51
CA LEU A 25 4.56 -1.99 7.52
C LEU A 25 4.02 -0.99 8.56
N LEU A 26 4.83 -0.01 8.97
CA LEU A 26 4.39 1.06 9.85
C LEU A 26 3.25 1.87 9.23
N ILE A 27 3.36 2.22 7.94
CA ILE A 27 2.30 2.92 7.21
C ILE A 27 1.03 2.05 7.17
N ILE A 28 1.15 0.78 6.80
CA ILE A 28 0.02 -0.16 6.74
C ILE A 28 -0.73 -0.22 8.08
N ARG A 29 -0.01 -0.35 9.22
CA ARG A 29 -0.65 -0.46 10.54
C ARG A 29 -1.36 0.80 11.02
N ASN A 30 -1.01 1.95 10.44
CA ASN A 30 -1.57 3.25 10.79
C ASN A 30 -2.62 3.77 9.79
N ASP A 31 -2.78 3.13 8.64
CA ASP A 31 -3.68 3.57 7.57
C ASP A 31 -4.90 2.65 7.45
N ARG A 32 -6.09 3.18 7.76
CA ARG A 32 -7.34 2.41 7.81
C ARG A 32 -7.71 1.82 6.44
N GLU A 33 -7.54 2.59 5.38
CA GLU A 33 -7.92 2.27 4.01
C GLU A 33 -7.04 1.13 3.49
N THR A 34 -5.75 1.16 3.81
CA THR A 34 -4.82 0.06 3.52
C THR A 34 -5.21 -1.23 4.24
N LEU A 35 -5.57 -1.16 5.53
CA LEU A 35 -6.07 -2.33 6.27
C LEU A 35 -7.39 -2.86 5.68
N LYS A 36 -8.31 -1.99 5.29
CA LYS A 36 -9.56 -2.37 4.61
C LYS A 36 -9.32 -3.09 3.29
N VAL A 37 -8.36 -2.65 2.50
CA VAL A 37 -7.96 -3.36 1.27
C VAL A 37 -7.47 -4.77 1.60
N GLY A 38 -6.69 -4.92 2.67
CA GLY A 38 -6.25 -6.22 3.19
C GLY A 38 -7.41 -7.14 3.56
N GLU A 39 -8.33 -6.69 4.40
CA GLU A 39 -9.53 -7.45 4.82
C GLU A 39 -10.39 -7.82 3.60
N ASN A 40 -10.68 -6.86 2.72
CA ASN A 40 -11.50 -7.09 1.55
C ASN A 40 -10.85 -8.10 0.59
N THR A 41 -9.53 -8.07 0.44
CA THR A 41 -8.80 -9.05 -0.38
C THR A 41 -8.82 -10.44 0.26
N LEU A 42 -8.74 -10.53 1.59
CA LEU A 42 -8.85 -11.80 2.33
C LEU A 42 -10.23 -12.44 2.19
N ASN A 43 -11.28 -11.64 2.35
CA ASN A 43 -12.67 -12.12 2.38
C ASN A 43 -13.18 -12.54 0.99
N ASN A 44 -12.70 -11.87 -0.07
CA ASN A 44 -13.18 -12.13 -1.44
C ASN A 44 -12.31 -13.12 -2.22
N SER A 45 -11.26 -13.70 -1.62
CA SER A 45 -10.36 -14.62 -2.31
C SER A 45 -10.44 -16.04 -1.75
N ASN A 46 -10.82 -16.98 -2.61
CA ASN A 46 -10.77 -18.42 -2.34
C ASN A 46 -9.42 -19.05 -2.73
N SER A 47 -8.44 -18.24 -3.16
CA SER A 47 -7.13 -18.75 -3.58
C SER A 47 -6.30 -19.20 -2.39
N SER A 48 -5.55 -20.29 -2.55
CA SER A 48 -4.49 -20.68 -1.60
C SER A 48 -3.40 -19.61 -1.47
N ARG A 49 -3.20 -18.77 -2.50
CA ARG A 49 -2.25 -17.65 -2.52
C ARG A 49 -2.84 -16.32 -2.04
N LYS A 50 -4.04 -16.33 -1.44
CA LYS A 50 -4.70 -15.08 -0.98
C LYS A 50 -3.83 -14.26 -0.03
N GLY A 51 -3.06 -14.91 0.84
CA GLY A 51 -2.15 -14.23 1.76
C GLY A 51 -1.06 -13.44 1.03
N ASP A 52 -0.55 -13.95 -0.09
CA ASP A 52 0.48 -13.27 -0.88
C ASP A 52 -0.11 -12.02 -1.53
N LYS A 53 -1.28 -12.17 -2.16
CA LYS A 53 -2.03 -11.07 -2.78
C LYS A 53 -2.37 -9.96 -1.78
N VAL A 54 -2.78 -10.33 -0.57
CA VAL A 54 -3.09 -9.39 0.51
C VAL A 54 -1.85 -8.59 0.91
N ARG A 55 -0.71 -9.26 1.11
CA ARG A 55 0.56 -8.59 1.45
C ARG A 55 1.01 -7.67 0.33
N GLU A 56 0.94 -8.13 -0.93
CA GLU A 56 1.31 -7.35 -2.11
C GLU A 56 0.43 -6.10 -2.23
N ASN A 57 -0.89 -6.25 -2.21
CA ASN A 57 -1.84 -5.14 -2.33
C ASN A 57 -1.60 -4.07 -1.26
N MET A 58 -1.47 -4.46 0.01
CA MET A 58 -1.24 -3.52 1.11
C MET A 58 0.12 -2.82 0.97
N ARG A 59 1.19 -3.55 0.59
CA ARG A 59 2.51 -2.95 0.43
C ARG A 59 2.57 -2.00 -0.75
N VAL A 60 1.96 -2.35 -1.88
CA VAL A 60 1.89 -1.46 -3.05
C VAL A 60 1.16 -0.18 -2.69
N LEU A 61 -0.02 -0.27 -2.06
CA LEU A 61 -0.78 0.91 -1.65
C LEU A 61 0.00 1.80 -0.66
N ALA A 62 0.64 1.19 0.35
CA ALA A 62 1.45 1.93 1.30
C ALA A 62 2.71 2.57 0.67
N LYS A 63 3.34 1.92 -0.32
CA LYS A 63 4.45 2.49 -1.10
C LYS A 63 3.98 3.69 -1.93
N VAL A 64 2.81 3.60 -2.55
CA VAL A 64 2.21 4.74 -3.28
C VAL A 64 1.91 5.90 -2.33
N LEU A 65 1.35 5.62 -1.15
CA LEU A 65 1.10 6.64 -0.12
C LEU A 65 2.41 7.31 0.35
N LEU A 66 3.46 6.52 0.58
CA LEU A 66 4.78 7.04 0.95
C LEU A 66 5.35 7.95 -0.15
N SER A 67 5.27 7.53 -1.40
CA SER A 67 5.72 8.33 -2.55
C SER A 67 4.88 9.60 -2.71
N ALA A 68 3.56 9.53 -2.57
CA ALA A 68 2.66 10.69 -2.66
C ALA A 68 2.97 11.75 -1.59
N ARG A 69 3.26 11.32 -0.35
CA ARG A 69 3.71 12.20 0.75
C ARG A 69 4.97 12.98 0.42
N SER A 70 5.88 12.42 -0.39
CA SER A 70 7.11 13.10 -0.80
C SER A 70 6.85 14.25 -1.79
N PHE A 71 5.75 14.20 -2.54
CA PHE A 71 5.34 15.26 -3.47
C PHE A 71 4.42 16.28 -2.82
N ASN A 72 3.61 15.86 -1.85
CA ASN A 72 2.64 16.71 -1.18
C ASN A 72 2.46 16.28 0.27
N SER A 73 2.92 17.12 1.19
CA SER A 73 2.87 16.87 2.62
C SER A 73 1.45 16.82 3.19
N GLU A 74 0.44 17.37 2.49
CA GLU A 74 -0.95 17.35 2.92
C GLU A 74 -1.60 15.97 2.78
N ILE A 75 -1.01 15.06 2.00
CA ILE A 75 -1.50 13.68 1.86
C ILE A 75 -1.07 12.89 3.09
N LYS A 76 -1.98 12.65 4.04
CA LYS A 76 -1.66 11.95 5.30
C LYS A 76 -2.09 10.49 5.30
N SER A 77 -3.07 10.12 4.50
CA SER A 77 -3.66 8.78 4.45
C SER A 77 -4.00 8.38 3.02
N ALA A 78 -4.27 7.09 2.80
CA ALA A 78 -4.73 6.63 1.49
C ALA A 78 -6.13 7.18 1.14
N LYS A 79 -6.91 7.62 2.13
CA LYS A 79 -8.17 8.35 1.91
C LYS A 79 -7.95 9.72 1.24
N ASP A 80 -6.84 10.38 1.50
CA ASP A 80 -6.57 11.70 0.90
C ASP A 80 -6.22 11.57 -0.58
N MET A 81 -5.64 10.42 -0.98
CA MET A 81 -5.25 10.11 -2.36
C MET A 81 -6.46 9.97 -3.31
N ILE A 82 -7.64 9.62 -2.80
CA ILE A 82 -8.84 9.49 -3.63
C ILE A 82 -9.56 10.81 -3.86
N HIS A 83 -9.08 11.91 -3.28
CA HIS A 83 -9.64 13.22 -3.55
C HIS A 83 -9.27 13.67 -4.98
N PRO A 84 -10.22 14.15 -5.81
CA PRO A 84 -9.93 14.49 -7.21
C PRO A 84 -8.79 15.50 -7.39
N SER A 85 -8.66 16.46 -6.47
CA SER A 85 -7.57 17.45 -6.50
C SER A 85 -6.18 16.89 -6.21
N ARG A 86 -6.07 15.59 -5.85
CA ARG A 86 -4.80 14.89 -5.56
C ARG A 86 -4.44 13.88 -6.65
N PHE A 87 -5.24 13.82 -7.72
CA PHE A 87 -5.12 12.79 -8.76
C PHE A 87 -3.74 12.80 -9.41
N ASP A 88 -3.23 13.98 -9.78
CA ASP A 88 -1.94 14.11 -10.46
C ASP A 88 -0.78 13.68 -9.57
N GLU A 89 -0.80 14.04 -8.28
CA GLU A 89 0.21 13.59 -7.30
C GLU A 89 0.20 12.08 -7.14
N VAL A 90 -0.98 11.45 -7.14
CA VAL A 90 -1.13 9.99 -7.02
C VAL A 90 -0.67 9.28 -8.29
N VAL A 91 -0.97 9.81 -9.47
CA VAL A 91 -0.46 9.28 -10.74
C VAL A 91 1.07 9.36 -10.78
N LYS A 92 1.65 10.49 -10.37
CA LYS A 92 3.10 10.68 -10.28
C LYS A 92 3.74 9.71 -9.28
N ALA A 93 3.15 9.53 -8.11
CA ALA A 93 3.57 8.55 -7.11
C ALA A 93 3.52 7.11 -7.64
N THR A 94 2.46 6.76 -8.35
CA THR A 94 2.31 5.43 -8.94
C THR A 94 3.39 5.15 -9.99
N ARG A 95 3.72 6.14 -10.84
CA ARG A 95 4.82 6.02 -11.81
C ARG A 95 6.17 5.82 -11.12
N CYS A 96 6.42 6.54 -10.03
CA CYS A 96 7.64 6.40 -9.25
C CYS A 96 7.76 4.99 -8.65
N VAL A 97 6.70 4.50 -8.01
CA VAL A 97 6.68 3.16 -7.39
C VAL A 97 6.79 2.03 -8.41
N SER A 98 6.21 2.19 -9.61
CA SER A 98 6.33 1.19 -10.66
C SER A 98 7.69 1.18 -11.36
N GLY A 99 8.51 2.21 -11.17
CA GLY A 99 9.76 2.38 -11.92
C GLY A 99 9.51 2.76 -13.39
N PHE A 100 8.42 3.48 -13.67
CA PHE A 100 8.10 3.96 -15.00
C PHE A 100 9.11 5.03 -15.47
N ASP A 101 9.69 4.81 -16.65
CA ASP A 101 10.58 5.75 -17.33
C ASP A 101 9.84 6.49 -18.43
N GLU A 102 9.56 7.76 -18.18
CA GLU A 102 8.82 8.64 -19.09
C GLU A 102 9.55 8.87 -20.42
N LYS A 103 10.89 8.78 -20.45
CA LYS A 103 11.67 8.96 -21.69
C LYS A 103 11.58 7.76 -22.62
N ARG A 104 11.43 6.57 -22.05
CA ARG A 104 11.40 5.30 -22.79
C ARG A 104 9.99 4.74 -22.95
N ASN A 105 9.01 5.31 -22.23
CA ASN A 105 7.64 4.80 -22.12
C ASN A 105 7.60 3.30 -21.74
N ILE A 106 8.51 2.87 -20.85
CA ILE A 106 8.59 1.50 -20.35
C ILE A 106 8.57 1.51 -18.82
N VAL A 107 8.01 0.45 -18.24
CA VAL A 107 8.13 0.15 -16.81
C VAL A 107 9.37 -0.70 -16.63
N PHE A 108 10.37 -0.20 -15.91
CA PHE A 108 11.48 -1.06 -15.51
C PHE A 108 10.94 -2.11 -14.52
N LYS A 109 11.16 -3.40 -14.80
CA LYS A 109 10.93 -4.47 -13.81
C LYS A 109 11.96 -4.35 -12.69
N SER A 110 11.80 -3.36 -11.81
CA SER A 110 12.53 -3.32 -10.55
C SER A 110 11.69 -4.08 -9.53
N TYR A 111 11.91 -5.39 -9.44
CA TYR A 111 11.53 -6.12 -8.24
C TYR A 111 12.30 -5.50 -7.06
N CYS A 112 11.57 -4.76 -6.22
CA CYS A 112 11.87 -4.44 -4.82
C CYS A 112 13.19 -3.72 -4.50
N THR A 113 13.07 -2.55 -3.86
CA THR A 113 13.61 -2.38 -2.50
C THR A 113 12.45 -2.04 -1.56
#